data_AF-A0A816XJZ9-F1
#
_entry.id   AF-A0A816XJZ9-F1
#
_cell.length_a   1.000
_cell.length_b   1.000
_cell.length_c   1.000
_cell.angle_alpha   90.00
_cell.angle_beta   90.00
_cell.angle_gamma   90.00
#
_symmetry.space_group_name_H-M   'P 1'
#
loop_
_entity.id
_entity.type
_entity.pdbx_description
1 polymer ?
#
loop_
_entity_poly.entity_id
_entity_poly.type
_entity_poly.pdbx_seq_one_letter_code
_entity_poly.pdbx_strand_id
1 'polypeptide(L)'
;MAEGIVIVFDFDRTLIDGDSDNWVVTEMGLTEIFHQLRFTLPWNRLMDRMMTELHSQGRSIQDIEACLQRIMPIDSHIVDAIKSAKSLGCDLKIVSDANQFFIEKILEQHDLLDCFSDIYTNPTSVDENGKLRISPYHGGAASTPHSCNLCPPNLCKGLVMDHIRASSSRKDQVLTRFIYLGDGGGDFCPTLKLRECDCVMPRTNYPLWKRISDKSSLIKADVKEWSSAEELQRILMQLVSTMTKEDS
;
A
#
# COMPACT_ATOMS: atom_id res chain seq x y z
N MET A 1 -11.12 -20.73 12.17
CA MET A 1 -10.23 -19.55 12.19
C MET A 1 -9.87 -19.25 10.74
N ALA A 2 -9.67 -18.00 10.36
CA ALA A 2 -9.34 -17.62 8.96
C ALA A 2 -7.87 -17.90 8.60
N GLU A 3 -7.29 -18.96 9.16
CA GLU A 3 -5.92 -19.38 8.91
C GLU A 3 -5.81 -19.80 7.43
N GLY A 4 -4.99 -19.07 6.65
CA GLY A 4 -4.86 -19.28 5.21
C GLY A 4 -5.36 -18.12 4.34
N ILE A 5 -5.95 -17.07 4.93
CA ILE A 5 -6.30 -15.84 4.21
C ILE A 5 -5.21 -14.79 4.39
N VAL A 6 -4.64 -14.31 3.28
CA VAL A 6 -3.71 -13.19 3.24
C VAL A 6 -4.41 -11.98 2.63
N ILE A 7 -4.47 -10.88 3.38
CA ILE A 7 -5.08 -9.63 2.92
C ILE A 7 -3.98 -8.62 2.67
N VAL A 8 -3.90 -8.13 1.44
CA VAL A 8 -2.88 -7.19 0.98
C VAL A 8 -3.53 -5.86 0.66
N PHE A 9 -3.07 -4.82 1.34
CA PHE A 9 -3.58 -3.47 1.17
C PHE A 9 -2.56 -2.59 0.45
N ASP A 10 -3.01 -1.87 -0.56
CA ASP A 10 -2.43 -0.57 -0.87
C ASP A 10 -2.67 0.43 0.27
N PHE A 11 -1.95 1.54 0.30
CA PHE A 11 -2.01 2.50 1.39
C PHE A 11 -2.78 3.77 1.03
N ASP A 12 -2.20 4.62 0.19
CA ASP A 12 -2.81 5.88 -0.23
C ASP A 12 -4.13 5.63 -0.96
N ARG A 13 -5.16 6.42 -0.66
CA ARG A 13 -6.52 6.30 -1.20
C ARG A 13 -7.19 4.94 -1.01
N THR A 14 -6.58 4.05 -0.22
CA THR A 14 -7.10 2.72 0.12
C THR A 14 -7.34 2.60 1.62
N LEU A 15 -6.29 2.71 2.45
CA LEU A 15 -6.42 2.75 3.91
C LEU A 15 -6.70 4.15 4.43
N ILE A 16 -6.15 5.17 3.77
CA ILE A 16 -6.39 6.58 4.04
C ILE A 16 -7.17 7.20 2.88
N ASP A 17 -8.01 8.20 3.14
CA ASP A 17 -8.70 8.93 2.07
C ASP A 17 -7.87 10.13 1.58
N GLY A 18 -6.66 9.83 1.12
CA GLY A 18 -5.68 10.84 0.74
C GLY A 18 -4.41 10.24 0.17
N ASP A 19 -3.48 11.11 -0.19
CA ASP A 19 -2.16 10.77 -0.70
C ASP A 19 -1.12 11.42 0.21
N SER A 20 -0.38 10.58 0.94
CA SER A 20 0.54 10.97 2.00
C SER A 20 1.71 11.81 1.50
N ASP A 21 2.23 11.50 0.32
CA ASP A 21 3.28 12.27 -0.34
C ASP A 21 2.79 13.69 -0.69
N ASN A 22 1.63 13.80 -1.37
CA ASN A 22 1.03 15.08 -1.72
C ASN A 22 0.63 15.91 -0.49
N TRP A 23 0.20 15.25 0.60
CA TRP A 23 -0.12 15.89 1.85
C TRP A 23 1.11 16.61 2.43
N VAL A 24 2.22 15.88 2.63
CA VAL A 24 3.46 16.45 3.17
C VAL A 24 4.00 17.56 2.27
N VAL A 25 3.98 17.36 0.95
CA VAL A 25 4.41 18.38 -0.02
C VAL A 25 3.59 19.66 0.12
N THR A 26 2.28 19.54 0.27
CA THR A 26 1.38 20.71 0.32
C THR A 26 1.48 21.42 1.66
N GLU A 27 1.30 20.69 2.76
CA GLU A 27 1.24 21.26 4.10
C GLU A 27 2.57 21.82 4.59
N MET A 28 3.69 21.33 4.04
CA MET A 28 5.02 21.84 4.36
C MET A 28 5.54 22.86 3.32
N GLY A 29 4.71 23.32 2.39
CA GLY A 29 5.02 24.45 1.52
C GLY A 29 5.98 24.13 0.36
N LEU A 30 5.99 22.90 -0.13
CA LEU A 30 6.86 22.45 -1.23
C LEU A 30 6.15 22.40 -2.60
N THR A 31 4.88 22.79 -2.69
CA THR A 31 4.05 22.62 -3.91
C THR A 31 4.72 23.21 -5.17
N GLU A 32 5.33 24.38 -5.07
CA GLU A 32 5.97 25.03 -6.22
C GLU A 32 7.15 24.21 -6.75
N ILE A 33 8.10 23.85 -5.89
CA ILE A 33 9.27 23.08 -6.30
C ILE A 33 8.90 21.67 -6.75
N PHE A 34 7.91 21.05 -6.10
CA PHE A 34 7.37 19.77 -6.52
C PHE A 34 6.85 19.83 -7.97
N HIS A 35 6.03 20.84 -8.31
CA HIS A 35 5.50 21.00 -9.67
C HIS A 35 6.59 21.26 -10.72
N GLN A 36 7.66 21.97 -10.37
CA GLN A 36 8.79 22.20 -11.26
C GLN A 36 9.55 20.89 -11.56
N LEU A 37 9.73 20.04 -10.55
CA LEU A 37 10.57 18.85 -10.66
C LEU A 37 9.82 17.59 -11.12
N ARG A 38 8.50 17.51 -10.92
CA ARG A 38 7.70 16.27 -11.14
C ARG A 38 7.76 15.69 -12.55
N PHE A 39 8.06 16.52 -13.55
CA PHE A 39 8.16 16.08 -14.95
C PHE A 39 9.56 15.64 -15.34
N THR A 40 10.55 15.85 -14.47
CA THR A 40 11.97 15.55 -14.74
C THR A 40 12.52 14.43 -13.87
N LEU A 41 11.91 14.17 -12.72
CA LEU A 41 12.34 13.15 -11.77
C LEU A 41 11.31 12.01 -11.67
N PRO A 42 11.77 10.75 -11.61
CA PRO A 42 10.92 9.64 -11.17
C PRO A 42 10.36 9.90 -9.77
N TRP A 43 9.13 9.45 -9.49
CA TRP A 43 8.39 9.75 -8.26
C TRP A 43 9.20 9.51 -6.97
N ASN A 44 9.81 8.34 -6.81
CA ASN A 44 10.63 8.03 -5.62
C ASN A 44 11.79 9.03 -5.42
N ARG A 45 12.51 9.38 -6.50
CA ARG A 45 13.59 10.38 -6.44
C ARG A 45 13.08 11.79 -6.20
N LEU A 46 11.88 12.11 -6.71
CA LEU A 46 11.21 13.37 -6.45
C LEU A 46 10.89 13.49 -4.95
N MET A 47 10.34 12.44 -4.33
CA MET A 47 10.03 12.45 -2.90
C MET A 47 11.29 12.51 -2.02
N ASP A 48 12.37 11.78 -2.35
CA ASP A 48 13.67 11.94 -1.66
C ASP A 48 14.21 13.37 -1.81
N ARG A 49 14.00 13.99 -2.97
CA ARG A 49 14.35 15.40 -3.19
C ARG A 49 13.50 16.32 -2.31
N MET A 50 12.20 16.09 -2.16
CA MET A 50 11.34 16.87 -1.26
C MET A 50 11.83 16.80 0.20
N MET A 51 12.27 15.63 0.67
CA MET A 51 12.85 15.52 2.01
C MET A 51 14.16 16.32 2.15
N THR A 52 14.94 16.41 1.07
CA THR A 52 16.13 17.27 1.03
C THR A 52 15.78 18.76 1.09
N GLU A 53 14.73 19.19 0.39
CA GLU A 53 14.26 20.57 0.46
C GLU A 53 13.78 20.95 1.86
N LEU A 54 12.98 20.10 2.50
CA LEU A 54 12.52 20.32 3.87
C LEU A 54 13.68 20.50 4.83
N HIS A 55 14.66 19.61 4.76
CA HIS A 55 15.85 19.71 5.59
C HIS A 55 16.63 21.01 5.33
N SER A 56 16.76 21.44 4.06
CA SER A 56 17.43 22.71 3.72
C SER A 56 16.70 23.95 4.27
N GLN A 57 15.39 23.85 4.48
CA GLN A 57 14.55 24.87 5.12
C GLN A 57 14.56 24.77 6.66
N GLY A 58 15.40 23.91 7.23
CA GLY A 58 15.52 23.70 8.67
C GLY A 58 14.40 22.87 9.28
N ARG A 59 13.61 22.15 8.47
CA ARG A 59 12.58 21.23 8.98
C ARG A 59 13.22 19.93 9.47
N SER A 60 12.84 19.54 10.68
CA SER A 60 13.23 18.28 11.31
C SER A 60 12.32 17.13 10.88
N ILE A 61 12.74 15.91 11.17
CA ILE A 61 11.90 14.71 10.99
C ILE A 61 10.66 14.77 11.88
N GLN A 62 10.80 15.36 13.07
CA GLN A 62 9.69 15.58 14.00
C GLN A 62 8.65 16.56 13.43
N ASP A 63 9.05 17.55 12.64
CA ASP A 63 8.11 18.42 11.93
C ASP A 63 7.31 17.66 10.87
N ILE A 64 7.95 16.71 10.18
CA ILE A 64 7.28 15.84 9.20
C ILE A 64 6.30 14.91 9.91
N GLU A 65 6.72 14.29 11.02
CA GLU A 65 5.84 13.45 11.84
C GLU A 65 4.63 14.23 12.36
N ALA A 66 4.85 15.43 12.91
CA ALA A 66 3.76 16.30 13.36
C ALA A 66 2.82 16.71 12.20
N CYS A 67 3.36 16.90 10.98
CA CYS A 67 2.58 17.19 9.80
C CYS A 67 1.65 16.03 9.40
N LEU A 68 2.15 14.79 9.47
CA LEU A 68 1.36 13.58 9.24
C LEU A 68 0.29 13.42 10.32
N GLN A 69 0.66 13.66 11.58
CA GLN A 69 -0.24 13.47 12.72
C GLN A 69 -1.45 14.39 12.73
N ARG A 70 -1.30 15.60 12.20
CA ARG A 70 -2.30 16.66 12.35
C ARG A 70 -3.66 16.31 11.71
N ILE A 71 -3.69 15.70 10.51
CA ILE A 71 -4.96 15.50 9.78
C ILE A 71 -4.94 14.34 8.76
N MET A 72 -4.20 13.25 8.99
CA MET A 72 -4.34 12.05 8.14
C MET A 72 -5.18 10.99 8.86
N PRO A 73 -6.52 11.17 9.00
CA PRO A 73 -7.36 10.19 9.67
C PRO A 73 -7.48 8.92 8.83
N ILE A 74 -7.40 7.78 9.50
CA ILE A 74 -7.94 6.53 8.98
C ILE A 74 -9.41 6.45 9.43
N ASP A 75 -10.32 6.23 8.48
CA ASP A 75 -11.75 6.11 8.77
C ASP A 75 -12.01 4.95 9.75
N SER A 76 -12.91 5.15 10.72
CA SER A 76 -13.20 4.15 11.76
C SER A 76 -13.64 2.81 11.19
N HIS A 77 -14.34 2.78 10.06
CA HIS A 77 -14.73 1.53 9.41
C HIS A 77 -13.51 0.76 8.87
N ILE A 78 -12.47 1.46 8.40
CA ILE A 78 -11.20 0.84 7.98
C ILE A 78 -10.45 0.30 9.21
N VAL A 79 -10.38 1.08 10.29
CA VAL A 79 -9.77 0.64 11.57
C VAL A 79 -10.44 -0.65 12.05
N ASP A 80 -11.77 -0.68 12.08
CA ASP A 80 -12.54 -1.84 12.51
C ASP A 80 -12.35 -3.03 11.56
N ALA A 81 -12.28 -2.80 10.25
CA ALA A 81 -12.03 -3.85 9.26
C ALA A 81 -10.67 -4.54 9.49
N ILE A 82 -9.61 -3.75 9.70
CA ILE A 82 -8.24 -4.23 9.96
C ILE A 82 -8.21 -5.03 11.27
N LYS A 83 -8.71 -4.46 12.37
CA LYS A 83 -8.71 -5.12 13.68
C LYS A 83 -9.56 -6.39 13.68
N SER A 84 -10.70 -6.37 12.98
CA SER A 84 -11.58 -7.55 12.83
C SER A 84 -10.91 -8.65 12.01
N ALA A 85 -10.32 -8.32 10.86
CA ALA A 85 -9.60 -9.29 10.03
C ALA A 85 -8.43 -9.94 10.80
N LYS A 86 -7.66 -9.14 11.55
CA LYS A 86 -6.58 -9.62 12.40
C LYS A 86 -7.08 -10.57 13.49
N SER A 87 -8.15 -10.20 14.20
CA SER A 87 -8.72 -11.04 15.27
C SER A 87 -9.32 -12.36 14.76
N LEU A 88 -9.75 -12.40 13.50
CA LEU A 88 -10.20 -13.62 12.82
C LEU A 88 -9.03 -14.54 12.39
N GLY A 89 -7.78 -14.09 12.50
CA GLY A 89 -6.58 -14.86 12.18
C GLY A 89 -6.06 -14.65 10.76
N CYS A 90 -6.54 -13.64 10.03
CA CYS A 90 -5.99 -13.31 8.71
C CYS A 90 -4.55 -12.78 8.84
N ASP A 91 -3.73 -13.01 7.80
CA ASP A 91 -2.41 -12.41 7.68
C ASP A 91 -2.50 -11.10 6.87
N LEU A 92 -2.27 -9.96 7.52
CA LEU A 92 -2.45 -8.63 6.92
C LEU A 92 -1.09 -8.07 6.49
N LYS A 93 -1.00 -7.57 5.27
CA LYS A 93 0.23 -7.00 4.70
C LYS A 93 -0.06 -5.71 3.94
N ILE A 94 0.93 -4.83 3.86
CA ILE A 94 0.85 -3.61 3.03
C ILE A 94 1.81 -3.72 1.86
N VAL A 95 1.35 -3.31 0.67
CA VAL A 95 2.20 -3.12 -0.53
C VAL A 95 1.89 -1.77 -1.13
N SER A 96 2.74 -0.78 -0.86
CA SER A 96 2.52 0.62 -1.21
C SER A 96 3.72 1.22 -1.93
N ASP A 97 3.47 2.17 -2.84
CA ASP A 97 4.52 2.96 -3.50
C ASP A 97 4.86 4.25 -2.74
N ALA A 98 4.27 4.47 -1.56
CA ALA A 98 4.67 5.52 -0.63
C ALA A 98 6.04 5.21 -0.01
N ASN A 99 6.36 5.84 1.12
CA ASN A 99 7.59 5.58 1.85
C ASN A 99 7.32 5.04 3.27
N GLN A 100 8.28 4.26 3.77
CA GLN A 100 8.18 3.54 5.04
C GLN A 100 7.88 4.47 6.23
N PHE A 101 8.61 5.57 6.37
CA PHE A 101 8.40 6.52 7.46
C PHE A 101 6.95 7.04 7.51
N PHE A 102 6.36 7.40 6.37
CA PHE A 102 4.98 7.94 6.35
C PHE A 102 3.96 6.89 6.77
N ILE A 103 4.06 5.68 6.21
CA ILE A 103 3.16 4.57 6.52
C ILE A 103 3.24 4.23 8.01
N GLU A 104 4.44 4.02 8.54
CA GLU A 104 4.63 3.64 9.94
C GLU A 104 4.07 4.71 10.89
N LYS A 105 4.35 5.99 10.65
CA LYS A 105 3.85 7.08 11.50
C LYS A 105 2.34 7.23 11.49
N ILE A 106 1.70 7.06 10.34
CA ILE A 106 0.23 7.10 10.26
C ILE A 106 -0.38 5.88 10.96
N LEU A 107 0.20 4.68 10.80
CA LEU A 107 -0.30 3.46 11.44
C LEU A 107 -0.11 3.46 12.97
N GLU A 108 1.03 3.96 13.45
CA GLU A 108 1.34 4.12 14.89
C GLU A 108 0.28 5.00 15.57
N GLN A 109 -0.08 6.13 14.94
CA GLN A 109 -1.09 7.04 15.48
C GLN A 109 -2.47 6.39 15.69
N HIS A 110 -2.79 5.35 14.92
CA HIS A 110 -4.11 4.69 14.95
C HIS A 110 -4.08 3.31 15.63
N ASP A 111 -2.96 2.94 16.27
CA ASP A 111 -2.75 1.61 16.88
C ASP A 111 -2.96 0.46 15.89
N LEU A 112 -2.50 0.65 14.64
CA LEU A 112 -2.67 -0.32 13.55
C LEU A 112 -1.38 -0.99 13.11
N LEU A 113 -0.21 -0.46 13.49
CA LEU A 113 1.08 -0.98 13.01
C LEU A 113 1.22 -2.48 13.28
N ASP A 114 0.94 -2.92 14.51
CA ASP A 114 1.05 -4.32 14.94
C ASP A 114 0.00 -5.26 14.31
N CYS A 115 -1.00 -4.71 13.60
CA CYS A 115 -1.95 -5.54 12.85
C CYS A 115 -1.28 -6.19 11.64
N PHE A 116 -0.32 -5.50 11.01
CA PHE A 116 0.35 -5.93 9.79
C PHE A 116 1.60 -6.75 10.10
N SER A 117 1.75 -7.89 9.44
CA SER A 117 2.94 -8.74 9.59
C SER A 117 4.13 -8.24 8.78
N ASP A 118 3.87 -7.62 7.62
CA ASP A 118 4.89 -7.08 6.73
C ASP A 118 4.37 -5.83 6.00
N ILE A 119 5.28 -4.86 5.80
CA ILE A 119 5.06 -3.65 5.02
C ILE A 119 6.11 -3.61 3.91
N TYR A 120 5.67 -3.77 2.66
CA TYR A 120 6.52 -3.69 1.47
C TYR A 120 6.34 -2.32 0.81
N THR A 121 7.33 -1.45 0.97
CA THR A 121 7.27 -0.05 0.55
C THR A 121 8.67 0.49 0.27
N ASN A 122 8.78 1.72 -0.21
CA ASN A 122 10.08 2.36 -0.41
C ASN A 122 10.76 2.62 0.95
N PRO A 123 11.90 1.98 1.25
CA PRO A 123 12.53 2.07 2.56
C PRO A 123 13.04 3.48 2.84
N THR A 124 13.01 3.84 4.12
CA THR A 124 13.50 5.12 4.61
C THR A 124 14.63 4.97 5.60
N SER A 125 15.55 5.93 5.60
CA SER A 125 16.64 6.00 6.58
C SER A 125 16.90 7.44 6.98
N VAL A 126 17.44 7.66 8.16
CA VAL A 126 17.95 8.98 8.57
C VAL A 126 19.45 9.00 8.31
N ASP A 127 19.93 10.00 7.55
CA ASP A 127 21.37 10.14 7.32
C ASP A 127 22.10 10.80 8.50
N GLU A 128 23.42 10.89 8.41
CA GLU A 128 24.29 11.47 9.45
C GLU A 128 23.97 12.92 9.81
N ASN A 129 23.26 13.65 8.94
CA ASN A 129 22.85 15.04 9.17
C ASN A 129 21.41 15.14 9.71
N GLY A 130 20.77 14.01 10.04
CA GLY A 130 19.40 13.99 10.54
C GLY A 130 18.35 14.18 9.45
N LYS A 131 18.72 14.03 8.17
CA LYS A 131 17.79 14.17 7.04
C LYS A 131 17.13 12.82 6.72
N LEU A 132 15.82 12.85 6.53
CA LEU A 132 15.06 11.69 6.04
C LEU A 132 15.43 11.42 4.57
N ARG A 133 15.81 10.18 4.28
CA ARG A 133 16.14 9.69 2.94
C ARG A 133 15.15 8.61 2.53
N ILE A 134 14.73 8.66 1.27
CA ILE A 134 13.83 7.67 0.67
C ILE A 134 14.63 6.93 -0.40
N SER A 135 14.69 5.61 -0.29
CA SER A 135 15.35 4.74 -1.25
C SER A 135 14.32 3.93 -2.04
N PRO A 136 14.63 3.50 -3.27
CA PRO A 136 13.73 2.64 -4.01
C PRO A 136 13.76 1.21 -3.43
N TYR A 137 12.61 0.53 -3.41
CA TYR A 137 12.50 -0.86 -2.94
C TYR A 137 13.22 -1.85 -3.89
N HIS A 138 13.14 -1.61 -5.20
CA HIS A 138 13.88 -2.32 -6.24
C HIS A 138 14.95 -1.42 -6.87
N GLY A 139 16.02 -2.03 -7.37
CA GLY A 139 17.02 -1.28 -8.16
C GLY A 139 17.88 -0.30 -7.34
N GLY A 140 18.03 -0.53 -6.03
CA GLY A 140 19.00 0.19 -5.22
C GLY A 140 20.45 -0.13 -5.61
N ALA A 141 21.43 0.47 -4.95
CA ALA A 141 22.86 0.36 -5.32
C ALA A 141 23.40 -1.09 -5.39
N ALA A 142 22.69 -2.07 -4.82
CA ALA A 142 23.05 -3.49 -4.81
C ALA A 142 22.04 -4.41 -5.52
N SER A 143 20.96 -3.90 -6.11
CA SER A 143 19.90 -4.72 -6.71
C SER A 143 19.64 -4.36 -8.16
N THR A 144 19.35 -5.37 -8.98
CA THR A 144 18.99 -5.17 -10.37
C THR A 144 17.62 -4.48 -10.46
N PRO A 145 17.45 -3.49 -11.36
CA PRO A 145 16.13 -2.98 -11.69
C PRO A 145 15.23 -4.12 -12.18
N HIS A 146 13.95 -4.07 -11.84
CA HIS A 146 13.00 -5.03 -12.39
C HIS A 146 12.67 -4.72 -13.85
N SER A 147 12.22 -5.73 -14.59
CA SER A 147 11.83 -5.62 -16.00
C SER A 147 10.31 -5.43 -16.22
N CYS A 148 9.53 -5.25 -15.15
CA CYS A 148 8.08 -4.99 -15.25
C CYS A 148 7.81 -3.68 -16.00
N ASN A 149 6.91 -3.73 -16.99
CA ASN A 149 6.48 -2.58 -17.79
C ASN A 149 5.19 -1.92 -17.27
N LEU A 150 4.59 -2.44 -16.20
CA LEU A 150 3.36 -1.93 -15.60
C LEU A 150 3.61 -1.07 -14.34
N CYS A 151 4.80 -1.18 -13.76
CA CYS A 151 5.16 -0.56 -12.48
C CYS A 151 6.30 0.45 -12.66
N PRO A 152 6.36 1.48 -11.81
CA PRO A 152 7.48 2.39 -11.79
C PRO A 152 8.77 1.66 -11.35
N PRO A 153 9.97 2.16 -11.72
CA PRO A 153 11.23 1.42 -11.52
C PRO A 153 11.59 1.11 -10.06
N ASN A 154 11.03 1.86 -9.11
CA ASN A 154 11.37 1.77 -7.70
C ASN A 154 10.62 0.67 -6.96
N LEU A 155 9.41 0.29 -7.38
CA LEU A 155 8.62 -0.74 -6.70
C LEU A 155 7.63 -1.40 -7.66
N CYS A 156 7.70 -2.73 -7.76
CA CYS A 156 6.81 -3.54 -8.56
C CYS A 156 5.92 -4.37 -7.63
N LYS A 157 4.71 -3.86 -7.38
CA LYS A 157 3.75 -4.52 -6.49
C LYS A 157 3.44 -5.97 -6.92
N GLY A 158 3.47 -6.26 -8.22
CA GLY A 158 3.29 -7.63 -8.72
C GLY A 158 4.42 -8.59 -8.37
N LEU A 159 5.69 -8.14 -8.37
CA LEU A 159 6.81 -8.96 -7.91
C LEU A 159 6.77 -9.17 -6.40
N VAL A 160 6.35 -8.15 -5.65
CA VAL A 160 6.10 -8.27 -4.21
C VAL A 160 5.00 -9.31 -3.95
N MET A 161 3.90 -9.31 -4.72
CA MET A 161 2.86 -10.35 -4.61
C MET A 161 3.38 -11.77 -4.88
N ASP A 162 4.23 -11.95 -5.90
CA ASP A 162 4.87 -13.24 -6.17
C ASP A 162 5.73 -13.69 -4.97
N HIS A 163 6.47 -12.76 -4.37
CA HIS A 163 7.28 -13.03 -3.17
C HIS A 163 6.42 -13.42 -1.96
N ILE A 164 5.37 -12.65 -1.66
CA ILE A 164 4.44 -12.95 -0.56
C ILE A 164 3.89 -14.36 -0.75
N ARG A 165 3.39 -14.70 -1.94
CA ARG A 165 2.83 -16.01 -2.22
C ARG A 165 3.83 -17.16 -2.03
N ALA A 166 5.07 -16.97 -2.47
CA ALA A 166 6.14 -17.96 -2.27
C ALA A 166 6.50 -18.14 -0.78
N SER A 167 6.35 -17.10 0.03
CA SER A 167 6.56 -17.17 1.48
C SER A 167 5.40 -17.85 2.23
N SER A 168 4.15 -17.63 1.79
CA SER A 168 2.94 -18.20 2.42
C SER A 168 2.75 -19.69 2.13
N SER A 169 3.26 -20.20 1.01
CA SER A 169 3.06 -21.60 0.56
C SER A 169 3.84 -22.67 1.36
N ARG A 170 4.49 -22.30 2.48
CA ARG A 170 5.41 -23.17 3.25
C ARG A 170 4.80 -23.76 4.53
N LYS A 171 3.55 -23.49 4.86
CA LYS A 171 2.88 -24.03 6.05
C LYS A 171 1.72 -24.94 5.64
N ASP A 172 2.03 -26.23 5.50
CA ASP A 172 1.09 -27.34 5.34
C ASP A 172 0.07 -27.20 4.19
N GLN A 173 -0.73 -28.24 3.97
CA GLN A 173 -1.59 -28.46 2.80
C GLN A 173 -2.77 -27.47 2.67
N VAL A 174 -2.74 -26.33 3.36
CA VAL A 174 -3.83 -25.34 3.37
C VAL A 174 -3.69 -24.40 2.18
N LEU A 175 -4.75 -24.32 1.37
CA LEU A 175 -4.82 -23.39 0.25
C LEU A 175 -4.77 -21.95 0.76
N THR A 176 -3.69 -21.22 0.47
CA THR A 176 -3.63 -19.79 0.78
C THR A 176 -4.42 -18.98 -0.24
N ARG A 177 -5.42 -18.23 0.23
CA ARG A 177 -6.22 -17.29 -0.58
C ARG A 177 -5.83 -15.85 -0.32
N PHE A 178 -5.86 -15.05 -1.37
CA PHE A 178 -5.48 -13.64 -1.32
C PHE A 178 -6.69 -12.73 -1.52
N ILE A 179 -6.76 -11.67 -0.73
CA ILE A 179 -7.64 -10.52 -0.98
C ILE A 179 -6.75 -9.31 -1.17
N TYR A 180 -6.77 -8.70 -2.36
CA TYR A 180 -6.00 -7.48 -2.65
C TYR A 180 -6.92 -6.26 -2.70
N LEU A 181 -6.61 -5.21 -1.95
CA LEU A 181 -7.33 -3.94 -1.94
C LEU A 181 -6.46 -2.82 -2.52
N GLY A 182 -6.99 -2.01 -3.43
CA GLY A 182 -6.25 -0.88 -4.00
C GLY A 182 -7.09 0.07 -4.84
N ASP A 183 -6.54 1.25 -5.15
CA ASP A 183 -7.18 2.27 -5.99
C ASP A 183 -6.40 2.52 -7.31
N GLY A 184 -5.08 2.43 -7.25
CA GLY A 184 -4.17 3.06 -8.18
C GLY A 184 -3.85 2.26 -9.45
N GLY A 185 -3.20 2.93 -10.40
CA GLY A 185 -2.75 2.26 -11.63
C GLY A 185 -1.69 1.18 -11.35
N GLY A 186 -0.85 1.39 -10.32
CA GLY A 186 0.19 0.46 -9.90
C GLY A 186 -0.34 -0.87 -9.37
N ASP A 187 -1.60 -0.89 -8.91
CA ASP A 187 -2.28 -2.06 -8.36
C ASP A 187 -2.81 -3.02 -9.44
N PHE A 188 -2.75 -2.62 -10.71
CA PHE A 188 -3.14 -3.51 -11.81
C PHE A 188 -2.15 -4.68 -11.96
N CYS A 189 -0.85 -4.42 -11.76
CA CYS A 189 0.17 -5.47 -11.85
C CYS A 189 -0.02 -6.61 -10.82
N PRO A 190 -0.21 -6.34 -9.51
CA PRO A 190 -0.50 -7.38 -8.53
C PRO A 190 -1.86 -8.05 -8.76
N THR A 191 -2.85 -7.34 -9.28
CA THR A 191 -4.15 -7.93 -9.67
C THR A 191 -3.99 -9.05 -10.70
N LEU A 192 -3.09 -8.90 -11.68
CA LEU A 192 -2.79 -9.96 -12.67
C LEU A 192 -2.12 -11.21 -12.07
N LYS A 193 -1.64 -11.14 -10.82
CA LYS A 193 -1.01 -12.26 -10.11
C LYS A 193 -2.00 -13.08 -9.29
N LEU A 194 -3.24 -12.59 -9.16
CA LEU A 194 -4.29 -13.26 -8.42
C LEU A 194 -4.87 -14.42 -9.25
N ARG A 195 -5.28 -15.47 -8.54
CA ARG A 195 -5.83 -16.71 -9.09
C ARG A 195 -7.35 -16.73 -8.98
N GLU A 196 -7.96 -17.76 -9.54
CA GLU A 196 -9.41 -17.98 -9.55
C GLU A 196 -10.02 -18.11 -8.14
N CYS A 197 -9.22 -18.51 -7.15
CA CYS A 197 -9.63 -18.60 -5.73
C CYS A 197 -9.38 -17.31 -4.92
N ASP A 198 -8.80 -16.28 -5.55
CA ASP A 198 -8.45 -15.02 -4.90
C ASP A 198 -9.50 -13.93 -5.23
N CYS A 199 -9.45 -12.82 -4.50
CA CYS A 199 -10.30 -11.66 -4.69
C CYS A 199 -9.48 -10.37 -4.87
N VAL A 200 -9.98 -9.46 -5.70
CA VAL A 200 -9.53 -8.07 -5.77
C VAL A 200 -10.67 -7.13 -5.41
N MET A 201 -10.37 -6.10 -4.62
CA MET A 201 -11.32 -5.07 -4.19
C MET A 201 -10.86 -3.70 -4.70
N PRO A 202 -11.20 -3.32 -5.94
CA PRO A 202 -10.83 -2.04 -6.50
C PRO A 202 -11.73 -0.91 -5.99
N ARG A 203 -11.13 0.23 -5.62
CA ARG A 203 -11.90 1.45 -5.32
C ARG A 203 -12.55 1.99 -6.60
N THR A 204 -13.86 2.14 -6.59
CA THR A 204 -14.64 2.64 -7.74
C THR A 204 -14.20 4.04 -8.15
N ASN A 205 -14.27 4.33 -9.45
CA ASN A 205 -13.84 5.59 -10.06
C ASN A 205 -12.33 5.88 -10.05
N TYR A 206 -11.50 5.01 -9.44
CA TYR A 206 -10.05 5.12 -9.46
C TYR A 206 -9.40 4.29 -10.60
N PRO A 207 -8.10 4.51 -10.91
CA PRO A 207 -7.46 3.88 -12.06
C PRO A 207 -7.47 2.35 -12.07
N LEU A 208 -7.37 1.68 -10.93
CA LEU A 208 -7.43 0.22 -10.84
C LEU A 208 -8.77 -0.30 -11.38
N TRP A 209 -9.87 0.26 -10.88
CA TRP A 209 -11.23 -0.09 -11.27
C TRP A 209 -11.43 0.05 -12.78
N LYS A 210 -10.96 1.17 -13.37
CA LYS A 210 -11.02 1.39 -14.82
C LYS A 210 -10.22 0.34 -15.60
N ARG A 211 -8.99 0.05 -15.17
CA ARG A 211 -8.12 -0.93 -15.84
C ARG A 211 -8.68 -2.35 -15.78
N ILE A 212 -9.31 -2.73 -14.66
CA ILE A 212 -9.99 -4.02 -14.51
C ILE A 212 -11.18 -4.10 -15.45
N SER A 213 -11.99 -3.04 -15.53
CA SER A 213 -13.14 -2.98 -16.45
C SER A 213 -12.70 -3.11 -17.92
N ASP A 214 -11.68 -2.36 -18.33
CA ASP A 214 -11.15 -2.36 -19.70
C ASP A 214 -10.51 -3.71 -20.10
N LYS A 215 -9.98 -4.46 -19.13
CA LYS A 215 -9.19 -5.69 -19.35
C LYS A 215 -9.72 -6.87 -18.56
N SER A 216 -11.04 -6.96 -18.38
CA SER A 216 -11.70 -7.97 -17.55
C SER A 216 -11.30 -9.41 -17.88
N SER A 217 -11.09 -9.72 -19.17
CA SER A 217 -10.64 -11.04 -19.64
C SER A 217 -9.26 -11.48 -19.11
N LEU A 218 -8.43 -10.54 -18.63
CA LEU A 218 -7.13 -10.84 -18.01
C LEU A 218 -7.23 -11.09 -16.50
N ILE A 219 -8.36 -10.76 -15.89
CA ILE A 219 -8.55 -10.84 -14.44
C ILE A 219 -9.18 -12.20 -14.09
N LYS A 220 -8.41 -13.01 -13.36
CA LYS A 220 -8.84 -14.34 -12.90
C LYS A 220 -9.60 -14.30 -11.57
N ALA A 221 -9.23 -13.35 -10.71
CA ALA A 221 -9.81 -13.19 -9.39
C ALA A 221 -11.24 -12.68 -9.43
N ASP A 222 -12.01 -12.99 -8.40
CA ASP A 222 -13.30 -12.35 -8.17
C ASP A 222 -13.12 -10.86 -7.89
N VAL A 223 -13.96 -10.01 -8.46
CA VAL A 223 -13.86 -8.55 -8.36
C VAL A 223 -14.99 -8.05 -7.47
N LYS A 224 -14.63 -7.36 -6.38
CA LYS A 224 -15.56 -6.78 -5.42
C LYS A 224 -15.28 -5.29 -5.21
N GLU A 225 -15.89 -4.47 -6.06
CA GLU A 225 -15.72 -3.02 -6.03
C GLU A 225 -16.31 -2.38 -4.76
N TRP A 226 -15.71 -1.27 -4.32
CA TRP A 226 -16.16 -0.49 -3.16
C TRP A 226 -16.00 1.01 -3.42
N SER A 227 -16.81 1.84 -2.75
CA SER A 227 -16.79 3.30 -2.92
C SER A 227 -16.58 4.07 -1.62
N SER A 228 -16.88 3.45 -0.47
CA SER A 228 -16.75 4.04 0.86
C SER A 228 -16.04 3.10 1.84
N ALA A 229 -15.57 3.64 2.97
CA ALA A 229 -14.95 2.86 4.04
C ALA A 229 -15.92 1.83 4.64
N GLU A 230 -17.20 2.19 4.80
CA GLU A 230 -18.26 1.28 5.25
C GLU A 230 -18.45 0.11 4.28
N GLU A 231 -18.47 0.38 2.96
CA GLU A 231 -18.57 -0.67 1.95
C GLU A 231 -17.36 -1.59 1.96
N LEU A 232 -16.14 -1.02 2.05
CA LEU A 232 -14.91 -1.79 2.16
C LEU A 232 -14.98 -2.74 3.35
N GLN A 233 -15.32 -2.23 4.54
CA GLN A 233 -15.45 -3.05 5.75
C GLN A 233 -16.47 -4.18 5.53
N ARG A 234 -17.67 -3.85 5.08
CA ARG A 234 -18.75 -4.84 4.88
C ARG A 234 -18.33 -5.93 3.90
N ILE A 235 -17.77 -5.56 2.75
CA ILE A 235 -17.36 -6.51 1.70
C ILE A 235 -16.21 -7.38 2.19
N LEU A 236 -15.20 -6.78 2.83
CA LEU A 236 -14.06 -7.53 3.34
C LEU A 236 -14.49 -8.58 4.36
N MET A 237 -15.38 -8.22 5.29
CA MET A 237 -15.90 -9.16 6.29
C MET A 237 -16.77 -10.27 5.67
N GLN A 238 -17.55 -9.96 4.63
CA GLN A 238 -18.29 -10.97 3.88
C GLN A 238 -17.34 -11.96 3.18
N LEU A 239 -16.28 -11.48 2.56
CA LEU A 239 -15.27 -12.32 1.91
C LEU A 239 -14.55 -13.22 2.90
N VAL A 240 -14.04 -12.66 4.00
CA VAL A 240 -13.37 -13.45 5.05
C VAL A 240 -14.30 -14.53 5.63
N SER A 241 -15.57 -14.19 5.88
CA SER A 241 -16.56 -15.16 6.38
C SER A 241 -16.85 -16.27 5.35
N THR A 242 -16.99 -15.91 4.08
CA THR A 242 -17.31 -16.86 3.00
C THR A 242 -16.14 -17.81 2.78
N MET A 243 -14.93 -17.27 2.68
CA MET A 243 -13.70 -18.05 2.54
C MET A 243 -13.55 -19.02 3.73
N THR A 244 -13.65 -18.54 4.97
CA THR A 244 -13.50 -19.41 6.15
C THR A 244 -14.49 -20.59 6.16
N LYS A 245 -15.71 -20.42 5.65
CA LYS A 245 -16.72 -21.49 5.56
C LYS A 245 -16.41 -22.53 4.50
N GLU A 246 -15.74 -22.16 3.42
CA GLU A 246 -15.36 -23.09 2.35
C GLU A 246 -14.21 -24.02 2.77
N ASP A 247 -13.41 -23.60 3.75
CA ASP A 247 -12.29 -24.40 4.30
C ASP A 247 -12.68 -25.23 5.53
N SER A 248 -13.93 -25.11 6.02
CA SER A 248 -14.47 -25.85 7.18
C SER A 248 -15.21 -27.11 6.75
#